data_AF-J1IZ91-F1
#
_entry.id   AF-J1IZ91-F1
#
_cell.length_a   1.000
_cell.length_b   1.000
_cell.length_c   1.000
_cell.angle_alpha   90.00
_cell.angle_beta   90.00
_cell.angle_gamma   90.00
#
_symmetry.space_group_name_H-M   'P 1'
#
loop_
_entity.id
_entity.type
_entity.pdbx_description
1 polymer ?
#
loop_
_entity_poly.entity_id
_entity_poly.type
_entity_poly.pdbx_seq_one_letter_code
_entity_poly.pdbx_strand_id
1 'polypeptide(L)'
;MQIKPPLLINKSLQKYEFTNERFTFDGLTLHRIRALRDFDDVKAGDLDGFIQYESNLSHDGNCWVYDNAAVLFNATVYENAKIYNDAKIFRGAKVYGNAIVNGKALVFDTTAHIYNNAKIHDNARVCGHVYGNAHVFCNAWIKDYASIYGNAKVSGSARVGCFVRIYDHAHVYGKSNIDHHVQIYGNAVVNSRAKIRDDICGNNQSLKDAA
;
A
#
# COMPACT_ATOMS: atom_id res chain seq x y z
N MET A 1 -32.02 -19.63 35.09
CA MET A 1 -31.55 -18.89 33.89
C MET A 1 -30.35 -18.06 34.31
N GLN A 2 -29.12 -18.55 34.10
CA GLN A 2 -27.92 -17.78 34.42
C GLN A 2 -27.67 -16.77 33.30
N ILE A 3 -27.76 -15.49 33.62
CA ILE A 3 -27.37 -14.40 32.73
C ILE A 3 -25.84 -14.43 32.71
N LYS A 4 -25.26 -14.77 31.55
CA LYS A 4 -23.82 -14.69 31.31
C LYS A 4 -23.42 -13.22 31.47
N PRO A 5 -22.47 -12.87 32.36
CA PRO A 5 -22.03 -11.49 32.48
C PRO A 5 -21.48 -11.00 31.13
N PRO A 6 -21.67 -9.72 30.78
CA PRO A 6 -21.11 -9.17 29.55
C PRO A 6 -19.61 -9.43 29.55
N LEU A 7 -19.09 -9.92 28.42
CA LEU A 7 -17.66 -10.09 28.20
C LEU A 7 -16.98 -8.75 28.52
N LEU A 8 -16.22 -8.73 29.61
CA LEU A 8 -15.29 -7.66 29.90
C LEU A 8 -14.30 -7.63 28.74
N ILE A 9 -14.49 -6.71 27.79
CA ILE A 9 -13.44 -6.39 26.82
C ILE A 9 -12.28 -5.91 27.65
N ASN A 10 -11.23 -6.73 27.71
CA ASN A 10 -10.05 -6.42 28.49
C ASN A 10 -9.33 -5.24 27.83
N LYS A 11 -9.65 -4.02 28.27
CA LYS A 11 -9.03 -2.77 27.80
C LYS A 11 -7.50 -2.80 27.88
N SER A 12 -6.89 -3.67 28.67
CA SER A 12 -5.44 -3.80 28.78
C SER A 12 -4.75 -4.38 27.53
N LEU A 13 -5.51 -4.90 26.55
CA LEU A 13 -4.95 -5.44 25.30
C LEU A 13 -5.11 -4.50 24.09
N GLN A 14 -5.86 -3.41 24.22
CA GLN A 14 -6.05 -2.48 23.11
C GLN A 14 -4.74 -1.74 22.78
N LYS A 15 -4.39 -1.70 21.49
CA LYS A 15 -3.22 -0.95 20.99
C LYS A 15 -3.50 0.55 20.90
N TYR A 16 -4.73 0.93 20.54
CA TYR A 16 -5.11 2.32 20.30
C TYR A 16 -6.58 2.56 20.64
N GLU A 17 -6.96 3.83 20.72
CA GLU A 17 -8.35 4.28 20.81
C GLU A 17 -8.64 5.42 19.82
N PHE A 18 -9.93 5.68 19.58
CA PHE A 18 -10.36 6.87 18.84
C PHE A 18 -10.36 8.11 19.72
N THR A 19 -9.97 9.23 19.13
CA THR A 19 -10.12 10.53 19.75
C THR A 19 -11.34 11.28 19.21
N ASN A 20 -11.56 12.49 19.74
CA ASN A 20 -12.62 13.39 19.26
C ASN A 20 -12.20 14.19 18.01
N GLU A 21 -10.91 14.19 17.64
CA GLU A 21 -10.46 14.81 16.39
C GLU A 21 -10.93 13.96 15.21
N ARG A 22 -11.62 14.61 14.27
CA ARG A 22 -12.26 13.97 13.14
C ARG A 22 -11.91 14.68 11.84
N PHE A 23 -11.86 13.88 10.80
CA PHE A 23 -11.67 14.34 9.43
C PHE A 23 -12.78 13.75 8.55
N THR A 24 -13.33 14.57 7.65
CA THR A 24 -14.36 14.12 6.70
C THR A 24 -13.75 13.95 5.31
N PHE A 25 -13.95 12.77 4.72
CA PHE A 25 -13.52 12.46 3.36
C PHE A 25 -14.64 11.74 2.61
N ASP A 26 -15.09 12.31 1.50
CA ASP A 26 -16.15 11.73 0.66
C ASP A 26 -17.42 11.36 1.47
N GLY A 27 -17.83 12.26 2.38
CA GLY A 27 -18.97 12.06 3.27
C GLY A 27 -18.74 11.09 4.44
N LEU A 28 -17.58 10.42 4.51
CA LEU A 28 -17.23 9.56 5.64
C LEU A 28 -16.51 10.31 6.74
N THR A 29 -16.77 9.92 7.98
CA THR A 29 -16.04 10.40 9.16
C THR A 29 -14.92 9.43 9.50
N LEU A 30 -13.70 9.95 9.64
CA LEU A 30 -12.56 9.23 10.16
C LEU A 30 -12.15 9.84 11.50
N HIS A 31 -11.56 9.00 12.35
CA HIS A 31 -11.14 9.34 13.70
C HIS A 31 -9.62 9.29 13.80
N ARG A 32 -9.03 10.34 14.38
CA ARG A 32 -7.62 10.32 14.77
C ARG A 32 -7.43 9.22 15.81
N ILE A 33 -6.37 8.42 15.67
CA ILE A 33 -6.04 7.36 16.63
C ILE A 33 -5.01 7.85 17.65
N ARG A 34 -5.12 7.31 18.87
CA ARG A 34 -4.16 7.53 19.94
C ARG A 34 -3.58 6.20 20.41
N ALA A 35 -2.26 6.08 20.46
CA ALA A 35 -1.60 4.90 21.01
C ALA A 35 -1.86 4.77 22.52
N LEU A 36 -2.21 3.55 22.97
CA LEU A 36 -2.48 3.26 24.38
C LEU A 36 -1.27 2.64 25.12
N ARG A 37 -0.24 2.24 24.38
CA ARG A 37 0.98 1.61 24.90
C ARG A 37 2.14 1.82 23.94
N ASP A 38 3.36 1.63 24.44
CA ASP A 38 4.58 1.60 23.64
C ASP A 38 4.67 0.33 22.80
N PHE A 39 5.09 0.45 21.54
CA PHE A 39 5.47 -0.66 20.66
C PHE A 39 6.29 -0.14 19.48
N ASP A 40 7.34 -0.87 19.09
CA ASP A 40 8.27 -0.45 18.04
C ASP A 40 8.75 1.01 18.26
N ASP A 41 8.49 1.90 17.31
CA ASP A 41 8.79 3.33 17.35
C ASP A 41 7.65 4.20 17.93
N VAL A 42 6.47 3.63 18.19
CA VAL A 42 5.29 4.35 18.70
C VAL A 42 5.28 4.37 20.23
N LYS A 43 4.94 5.52 20.83
CA LYS A 43 4.84 5.75 22.27
C LYS A 43 3.41 5.94 22.73
N ALA A 44 3.13 5.51 23.96
CA ALA A 44 1.83 5.71 24.58
C ALA A 44 1.48 7.22 24.60
N GLY A 45 0.29 7.55 24.09
CA GLY A 45 -0.19 8.92 23.98
C GLY A 45 0.02 9.57 22.62
N ASP A 46 0.81 8.97 21.72
CA ASP A 46 1.02 9.49 20.37
C ASP A 46 -0.32 9.63 19.62
N LEU A 47 -0.51 10.79 18.98
CA LEU A 47 -1.67 11.13 18.16
C LEU A 47 -1.25 11.07 16.70
N ASP A 48 -1.81 10.12 15.97
CA ASP A 48 -1.40 9.83 14.61
C ASP A 48 -2.58 9.36 13.77
N GLY A 49 -2.43 9.45 12.45
CA GLY A 49 -3.26 8.79 11.46
C GLY A 49 -4.76 9.06 11.56
N PHE A 50 -5.52 8.45 10.68
CA PHE A 50 -6.98 8.49 10.70
C PHE A 50 -7.52 7.16 10.23
N ILE A 51 -8.46 6.57 10.98
CA ILE A 51 -9.17 5.38 10.51
C ILE A 51 -10.68 5.55 10.66
N GLN A 52 -11.44 4.88 9.80
CA GLN A 52 -12.91 4.96 9.82
C GLN A 52 -13.51 4.07 10.92
N TYR A 53 -13.07 2.83 10.99
CA TYR A 53 -13.55 1.79 11.90
C TYR A 53 -12.37 1.06 12.55
N GLU A 54 -12.58 0.48 13.72
CA GLU A 54 -11.57 -0.28 14.47
C GLU A 54 -11.04 -1.48 13.64
N SER A 55 -11.86 -2.01 12.74
CA SER A 55 -11.46 -3.08 11.81
C SER A 55 -10.43 -2.64 10.75
N ASN A 56 -10.17 -1.34 10.58
CA ASN A 56 -9.21 -0.85 9.59
C ASN A 56 -7.76 -1.02 10.01
N LEU A 57 -7.47 -1.10 11.32
CA LEU A 57 -6.11 -1.23 11.85
C LEU A 57 -6.06 -2.29 12.93
N SER A 58 -5.19 -3.30 12.77
CA SER A 58 -5.09 -4.39 13.73
C SER A 58 -4.50 -3.96 15.08
N HIS A 59 -5.03 -4.53 16.16
CA HIS A 59 -4.42 -4.45 17.49
C HIS A 59 -3.20 -5.39 17.67
N ASP A 60 -2.99 -6.32 16.73
CA ASP A 60 -1.85 -7.24 16.72
C ASP A 60 -0.68 -6.71 15.88
N GLY A 61 0.53 -7.22 16.13
CA GLY A 61 1.77 -6.81 15.44
C GLY A 61 2.14 -5.34 15.65
N ASN A 62 3.07 -4.84 14.84
CA ASN A 62 3.59 -3.46 14.92
C ASN A 62 2.98 -2.51 13.89
N CYS A 63 1.89 -2.91 13.22
CA CYS A 63 1.25 -2.05 12.23
C CYS A 63 0.73 -0.74 12.85
N TRP A 64 0.87 0.35 12.10
CA TRP A 64 0.47 1.68 12.52
C TRP A 64 0.21 2.63 11.35
N VAL A 65 -0.61 3.66 11.61
CA VAL A 65 -0.97 4.72 10.66
C VAL A 65 -0.48 6.02 11.27
N TYR A 66 0.56 6.61 10.70
CA TYR A 66 1.28 7.80 11.18
C TYR A 66 0.76 9.09 10.52
N ASP A 67 1.07 10.23 11.10
CA ASP A 67 0.88 11.57 10.51
C ASP A 67 -0.60 11.85 10.13
N ASN A 68 -0.87 12.18 8.86
CA ASN A 68 -2.21 12.41 8.30
C ASN A 68 -2.69 11.24 7.43
N ALA A 69 -2.03 10.08 7.50
CA ALA A 69 -2.40 8.94 6.68
C ALA A 69 -3.79 8.42 7.07
N ALA A 70 -4.52 7.87 6.10
CA ALA A 70 -5.91 7.48 6.28
C ALA A 70 -6.22 6.07 5.79
N VAL A 71 -6.96 5.29 6.60
CA VAL A 71 -7.46 3.95 6.23
C VAL A 71 -8.98 3.90 6.38
N LEU A 72 -9.68 3.62 5.28
CA LEU A 72 -11.14 3.80 5.20
C LEU A 72 -11.79 2.86 4.17
N PHE A 73 -13.13 2.88 4.05
CA PHE A 73 -13.88 2.10 3.06
C PHE A 73 -13.49 0.61 3.07
N ASN A 74 -13.54 -0.04 4.24
CA ASN A 74 -13.22 -1.46 4.44
C ASN A 74 -11.76 -1.89 4.14
N ALA A 75 -10.84 -0.95 3.92
CA ALA A 75 -9.42 -1.31 3.83
C ALA A 75 -8.86 -1.78 5.18
N THR A 76 -7.83 -2.62 5.17
CA THR A 76 -7.21 -3.13 6.41
C THR A 76 -5.70 -3.03 6.40
N VAL A 77 -5.14 -2.68 7.56
CA VAL A 77 -3.70 -2.63 7.82
C VAL A 77 -3.39 -3.52 9.03
N TYR A 78 -2.47 -4.48 8.87
CA TYR A 78 -2.16 -5.48 9.89
C TYR A 78 -0.70 -5.96 9.82
N GLU A 79 -0.31 -6.89 10.70
CA GLU A 79 1.08 -7.35 10.88
C GLU A 79 2.01 -6.18 11.27
N ASN A 80 3.05 -5.86 10.48
CA ASN A 80 4.02 -4.79 10.76
C ASN A 80 3.96 -3.67 9.71
N ALA A 81 2.87 -3.59 8.94
CA ALA A 81 2.73 -2.58 7.89
C ALA A 81 2.67 -1.17 8.47
N LYS A 82 3.37 -0.22 7.84
CA LYS A 82 3.43 1.17 8.30
C LYS A 82 2.96 2.13 7.20
N ILE A 83 1.98 2.96 7.53
CA ILE A 83 1.39 3.95 6.61
C ILE A 83 1.73 5.36 7.10
N TYR A 84 2.37 6.19 6.28
CA TYR A 84 2.89 7.50 6.70
C TYR A 84 2.36 8.67 5.85
N ASN A 85 2.64 9.89 6.33
CA ASN A 85 2.39 11.17 5.68
C ASN A 85 0.92 11.39 5.31
N ASP A 86 0.59 11.52 4.02
CA ASP A 86 -0.76 11.78 3.51
C ASP A 86 -1.30 10.57 2.73
N ALA A 87 -0.70 9.38 2.89
CA ALA A 87 -1.10 8.19 2.16
C ALA A 87 -2.52 7.75 2.52
N LYS A 88 -3.25 7.21 1.53
CA LYS A 88 -4.64 6.75 1.72
C LYS A 88 -4.81 5.32 1.25
N ILE A 89 -5.34 4.48 2.13
CA ILE A 89 -5.67 3.08 1.87
C ILE A 89 -7.19 2.91 1.94
N PHE A 90 -7.83 2.50 0.85
CA PHE A 90 -9.30 2.51 0.79
C PHE A 90 -9.94 1.44 -0.11
N ARG A 91 -11.26 1.33 -0.07
CA ARG A 91 -12.06 0.42 -0.93
C ARG A 91 -11.66 -1.05 -0.83
N GLY A 92 -11.44 -1.55 0.38
CA GLY A 92 -11.14 -2.97 0.63
C GLY A 92 -9.69 -3.40 0.39
N ALA A 93 -8.78 -2.45 0.10
CA ALA A 93 -7.36 -2.73 -0.04
C ALA A 93 -6.74 -3.28 1.24
N LYS A 94 -5.72 -4.13 1.12
CA LYS A 94 -5.01 -4.77 2.23
C LYS A 94 -3.53 -4.42 2.22
N VAL A 95 -3.01 -3.98 3.36
CA VAL A 95 -1.57 -3.71 3.54
C VAL A 95 -1.07 -4.47 4.79
N TYR A 96 -0.07 -5.33 4.60
CA TYR A 96 0.43 -6.23 5.65
C TYR A 96 1.91 -6.58 5.45
N GLY A 97 2.45 -7.57 6.15
CA GLY A 97 3.89 -7.83 6.21
C GLY A 97 4.63 -6.68 6.89
N ASN A 98 5.79 -6.32 6.34
CA ASN A 98 6.57 -5.14 6.68
C ASN A 98 6.42 -4.04 5.61
N ALA A 99 5.29 -4.01 4.89
CA ALA A 99 5.08 -3.07 3.80
C ALA A 99 5.06 -1.62 4.33
N ILE A 100 5.59 -0.71 3.53
CA ILE A 100 5.59 0.72 3.82
C ILE A 100 4.85 1.45 2.72
N VAL A 101 3.85 2.25 3.10
CA VAL A 101 3.15 3.17 2.19
C VAL A 101 3.31 4.58 2.73
N ASN A 102 3.87 5.52 1.96
CA ASN A 102 4.10 6.89 2.43
C ASN A 102 3.91 7.95 1.33
N GLY A 103 4.21 9.22 1.64
CA GLY A 103 3.98 10.35 0.76
C GLY A 103 2.48 10.62 0.58
N LYS A 104 2.04 10.77 -0.68
CA LYS A 104 0.63 10.94 -1.09
C LYS A 104 0.11 9.70 -1.83
N ALA A 105 0.71 8.53 -1.59
CA ALA A 105 0.36 7.31 -2.28
C ALA A 105 -1.10 6.90 -2.01
N LEU A 106 -1.75 6.35 -3.04
CA LEU A 106 -3.12 5.85 -2.98
C LEU A 106 -3.11 4.35 -3.26
N VAL A 107 -3.52 3.55 -2.27
CA VAL A 107 -3.75 2.12 -2.43
C VAL A 107 -5.24 1.87 -2.28
N PHE A 108 -5.87 1.31 -3.31
CA PHE A 108 -7.32 1.19 -3.34
C PHE A 108 -7.80 0.00 -4.15
N ASP A 109 -9.07 -0.35 -3.97
CA ASP A 109 -9.73 -1.52 -4.58
C ASP A 109 -9.51 -2.82 -3.79
N THR A 110 -10.49 -3.73 -3.85
CA THR A 110 -10.48 -5.00 -3.11
C THR A 110 -9.41 -5.96 -3.62
N THR A 111 -8.88 -5.71 -4.81
CA THR A 111 -7.80 -6.46 -5.44
C THR A 111 -6.41 -5.98 -5.02
N ALA A 112 -6.30 -4.86 -4.29
CA ALA A 112 -5.01 -4.32 -3.90
C ALA A 112 -4.45 -5.03 -2.65
N HIS A 113 -3.29 -5.67 -2.81
CA HIS A 113 -2.57 -6.34 -1.73
C HIS A 113 -1.11 -5.89 -1.73
N ILE A 114 -0.68 -5.22 -0.65
CA ILE A 114 0.69 -4.71 -0.48
C ILE A 114 1.32 -5.41 0.72
N TYR A 115 2.38 -6.19 0.51
CA TYR A 115 2.92 -7.05 1.57
C TYR A 115 4.41 -7.37 1.43
N ASN A 116 4.94 -8.24 2.32
CA ASN A 116 6.37 -8.47 2.53
C ASN A 116 7.10 -7.15 2.84
N ASN A 117 8.16 -6.77 2.12
CA ASN A 117 8.91 -5.53 2.31
C ASN A 117 8.62 -4.50 1.21
N ALA A 118 7.46 -4.59 0.55
CA ALA A 118 7.09 -3.68 -0.52
C ALA A 118 7.05 -2.23 -0.05
N LYS A 119 7.46 -1.30 -0.91
CA LYS A 119 7.43 0.14 -0.64
C LYS A 119 6.65 0.89 -1.71
N ILE A 120 5.62 1.62 -1.29
CA ILE A 120 4.82 2.49 -2.15
C ILE A 120 5.00 3.92 -1.66
N HIS A 121 5.43 4.84 -2.51
CA HIS A 121 5.71 6.21 -2.08
C HIS A 121 5.43 7.27 -3.14
N ASP A 122 5.67 8.54 -2.80
CA ASP A 122 5.38 9.73 -3.59
C ASP A 122 3.89 9.86 -3.93
N ASN A 123 3.49 9.91 -5.20
CA ASN A 123 2.10 10.03 -5.66
C ASN A 123 1.63 8.73 -6.36
N ALA A 124 2.24 7.59 -6.05
CA ALA A 124 1.92 6.32 -6.68
C ALA A 124 0.46 5.91 -6.43
N ARG A 125 -0.15 5.25 -7.43
CA ARG A 125 -1.53 4.76 -7.38
C ARG A 125 -1.54 3.26 -7.63
N VAL A 126 -2.08 2.49 -6.69
CA VAL A 126 -2.04 1.02 -6.75
C VAL A 126 -3.41 0.42 -6.49
N CYS A 127 -3.92 -0.32 -7.48
CA CYS A 127 -5.06 -1.22 -7.36
C CYS A 127 -4.72 -2.63 -7.88
N GLY A 128 -3.55 -3.14 -7.48
CA GLY A 128 -3.03 -4.46 -7.81
C GLY A 128 -2.11 -4.99 -6.71
N HIS A 129 -1.32 -6.02 -7.00
CA HIS A 129 -0.43 -6.64 -6.01
C HIS A 129 0.98 -6.05 -6.05
N VAL A 130 1.54 -5.70 -4.89
CA VAL A 130 2.96 -5.31 -4.76
C VAL A 130 3.57 -6.01 -3.56
N TYR A 131 4.61 -6.81 -3.78
CA TYR A 131 5.21 -7.63 -2.73
C TYR A 131 6.70 -7.93 -2.95
N GLY A 132 7.30 -8.79 -2.13
CA GLY A 132 8.75 -8.96 -2.09
C GLY A 132 9.44 -7.72 -1.54
N ASN A 133 10.49 -7.24 -2.21
CA ASN A 133 11.17 -5.98 -1.95
C ASN A 133 10.86 -4.94 -3.05
N ALA A 134 9.71 -5.05 -3.72
CA ALA A 134 9.37 -4.19 -4.84
C ALA A 134 9.10 -2.73 -4.40
N HIS A 135 9.45 -1.78 -5.27
CA HIS A 135 9.20 -0.36 -5.06
C HIS A 135 8.31 0.22 -6.17
N VAL A 136 7.24 0.91 -5.78
CA VAL A 136 6.38 1.66 -6.71
C VAL A 136 6.30 3.11 -6.25
N PHE A 137 6.71 4.04 -7.11
CA PHE A 137 6.90 5.44 -6.70
C PHE A 137 6.71 6.46 -7.82
N CYS A 138 7.02 7.73 -7.54
CA CYS A 138 6.67 8.89 -8.35
C CYS A 138 5.16 8.97 -8.64
N ASN A 139 4.74 8.95 -9.90
CA ASN A 139 3.35 8.98 -10.35
C ASN A 139 2.96 7.65 -11.02
N ALA A 140 3.65 6.54 -10.69
CA ALA A 140 3.34 5.24 -11.27
C ALA A 140 1.92 4.80 -10.93
N TRP A 141 1.27 4.13 -11.87
CA TRP A 141 -0.09 3.61 -11.72
C TRP A 141 -0.15 2.13 -12.04
N ILE A 142 -0.33 1.32 -11.00
CA ILE A 142 -0.51 -0.13 -11.06
C ILE A 142 -2.00 -0.42 -10.95
N LYS A 143 -2.56 -1.19 -11.89
CA LYS A 143 -4.01 -1.47 -11.94
C LYS A 143 -4.31 -2.86 -12.51
N ASP A 144 -5.60 -3.20 -12.57
CA ASP A 144 -6.12 -4.30 -13.39
C ASP A 144 -5.38 -5.64 -13.11
N TYR A 145 -5.27 -6.00 -11.82
CA TYR A 145 -4.61 -7.24 -11.33
C TYR A 145 -3.12 -7.38 -11.65
N ALA A 146 -2.43 -6.29 -12.01
CA ALA A 146 -0.97 -6.32 -12.18
C ALA A 146 -0.26 -6.70 -10.87
N SER A 147 0.86 -7.41 -10.99
CA SER A 147 1.68 -7.90 -9.88
C SER A 147 3.13 -7.45 -10.01
N ILE A 148 3.61 -6.68 -9.03
CA ILE A 148 4.99 -6.17 -8.96
C ILE A 148 5.71 -6.82 -7.78
N TYR A 149 6.80 -7.54 -8.02
CA TYR A 149 7.46 -8.31 -6.96
C TYR A 149 8.97 -8.50 -7.16
N GLY A 150 9.62 -9.33 -6.34
CA GLY A 150 11.07 -9.44 -6.32
C GLY A 150 11.71 -8.15 -5.81
N ASN A 151 12.76 -7.67 -6.48
CA ASN A 151 13.41 -6.38 -6.26
C ASN A 151 13.01 -5.35 -7.35
N ALA A 152 11.87 -5.56 -8.02
CA ALA A 152 11.43 -4.71 -9.13
C ALA A 152 11.16 -3.27 -8.71
N LYS A 153 11.39 -2.34 -9.64
CA LYS A 153 11.12 -0.91 -9.45
C LYS A 153 10.19 -0.41 -10.55
N VAL A 154 9.12 0.27 -10.16
CA VAL A 154 8.20 0.94 -11.10
C VAL A 154 8.06 2.41 -10.71
N SER A 155 8.41 3.32 -11.61
CA SER A 155 8.49 4.75 -11.31
C SER A 155 8.13 5.67 -12.48
N GLY A 156 8.36 6.97 -12.34
CA GLY A 156 7.96 7.98 -13.32
C GLY A 156 6.44 8.12 -13.40
N SER A 157 5.89 8.10 -14.61
CA SER A 157 4.45 8.06 -14.90
C SER A 157 4.05 6.74 -15.55
N ALA A 158 4.76 5.66 -15.24
CA ALA A 158 4.51 4.34 -15.82
C ALA A 158 3.09 3.86 -15.48
N ARG A 159 2.41 3.28 -16.46
CA ARG A 159 1.09 2.68 -16.34
C ARG A 159 1.21 1.19 -16.60
N VAL A 160 0.87 0.39 -15.60
CA VAL A 160 0.99 -1.05 -15.62
C VAL A 160 -0.37 -1.65 -15.29
N GLY A 161 -0.93 -2.44 -16.20
CA GLY A 161 -2.27 -2.99 -16.07
C GLY A 161 -2.43 -4.40 -16.64
N CYS A 162 -3.66 -4.90 -16.67
CA CYS A 162 -4.09 -6.11 -17.34
C CYS A 162 -3.21 -7.34 -17.07
N PHE A 163 -3.12 -7.78 -15.81
CA PHE A 163 -2.40 -9.00 -15.39
C PHE A 163 -0.89 -9.00 -15.67
N VAL A 164 -0.29 -7.82 -15.88
CA VAL A 164 1.16 -7.69 -16.08
C VAL A 164 1.93 -8.13 -14.84
N ARG A 165 3.07 -8.79 -15.05
CA ARG A 165 4.00 -9.20 -13.99
C ARG A 165 5.35 -8.51 -14.18
N ILE A 166 5.81 -7.78 -13.18
CA ILE A 166 7.14 -7.15 -13.17
C ILE A 166 7.91 -7.67 -11.95
N TYR A 167 9.03 -8.33 -12.17
CA TYR A 167 9.73 -9.03 -11.09
C TYR A 167 11.25 -9.12 -11.28
N ASP A 168 11.92 -9.90 -10.42
CA ASP A 168 13.39 -9.95 -10.27
C ASP A 168 13.97 -8.56 -10.00
N HIS A 169 14.89 -8.06 -10.83
CA HIS A 169 15.51 -6.73 -10.70
C HIS A 169 15.03 -5.78 -11.81
N ALA A 170 13.88 -6.06 -12.43
CA ALA A 170 13.35 -5.25 -13.52
C ALA A 170 13.06 -3.80 -13.07
N HIS A 171 13.38 -2.84 -13.93
CA HIS A 171 13.13 -1.43 -13.69
C HIS A 171 12.30 -0.83 -14.83
N VAL A 172 11.05 -0.49 -14.53
CA VAL A 172 10.13 0.21 -15.43
C VAL A 172 9.99 1.65 -14.97
N TYR A 173 10.22 2.62 -15.84
CA TYR A 173 10.13 4.03 -15.49
C TYR A 173 9.70 4.90 -16.68
N GLY A 174 9.70 6.22 -16.50
CA GLY A 174 9.28 7.17 -17.52
C GLY A 174 7.78 7.09 -17.79
N LYS A 175 7.36 7.20 -19.05
CA LYS A 175 5.94 7.17 -19.47
C LYS A 175 5.51 5.79 -20.02
N SER A 176 6.17 4.72 -19.57
CA SER A 176 5.93 3.34 -20.03
C SER A 176 4.47 2.93 -19.88
N ASN A 177 3.91 2.31 -20.91
CA ASN A 177 2.54 1.80 -20.92
C ASN A 177 2.56 0.30 -21.22
N ILE A 178 2.29 -0.52 -20.22
CA ILE A 178 2.41 -1.98 -20.27
C ILE A 178 1.07 -2.60 -19.89
N ASP A 179 0.56 -3.47 -20.75
CA ASP A 179 -0.72 -4.16 -20.56
C ASP A 179 -0.72 -5.54 -21.24
N HIS A 180 -1.87 -6.23 -21.26
CA HIS A 180 -2.09 -7.55 -21.88
C HIS A 180 -1.13 -8.68 -21.42
N HIS A 181 -1.11 -9.02 -20.13
CA HIS A 181 -0.40 -10.21 -19.60
C HIS A 181 1.13 -10.24 -19.80
N VAL A 182 1.74 -9.10 -20.13
CA VAL A 182 3.20 -8.99 -20.31
C VAL A 182 3.96 -9.32 -19.03
N GLN A 183 5.12 -9.96 -19.20
CA GLN A 183 6.10 -10.23 -18.15
C GLN A 183 7.38 -9.41 -18.38
N ILE A 184 7.85 -8.70 -17.36
CA ILE A 184 9.11 -7.96 -17.37
C ILE A 184 9.98 -8.44 -16.21
N TYR A 185 11.13 -9.05 -16.51
CA TYR A 185 11.89 -9.79 -15.50
C TYR A 185 13.41 -9.83 -15.77
N GLY A 186 14.15 -10.54 -14.91
CA GLY A 186 15.61 -10.46 -14.85
C GLY A 186 16.09 -9.06 -14.50
N ASN A 187 17.02 -8.52 -15.28
CA ASN A 187 17.55 -7.15 -15.13
C ASN A 187 16.98 -6.18 -16.19
N ALA A 188 15.78 -6.44 -16.72
CA ALA A 188 15.19 -5.63 -17.78
C ALA A 188 15.02 -4.15 -17.37
N VAL A 189 15.29 -3.23 -18.29
CA VAL A 189 15.17 -1.78 -18.07
C VAL A 189 14.26 -1.18 -19.14
N VAL A 190 13.11 -0.66 -18.74
CA VAL A 190 12.06 -0.21 -19.65
C VAL A 190 11.75 1.27 -19.42
N ASN A 191 11.92 2.07 -20.45
CA ASN A 191 11.50 3.47 -20.51
C ASN A 191 11.10 3.79 -21.93
N SER A 192 9.88 3.38 -22.29
CA SER A 192 9.31 3.65 -23.60
C SER A 192 8.06 4.49 -23.45
N ARG A 193 7.70 5.24 -24.48
CA ARG A 193 6.36 5.86 -24.60
C ARG A 193 5.41 4.98 -25.39
N ALA A 194 5.94 3.97 -26.07
CA ALA A 194 5.18 3.00 -26.82
C ALA A 194 4.49 2.01 -25.88
N LYS A 195 3.46 1.37 -26.44
CA LYS A 195 2.71 0.32 -25.75
C LYS A 195 3.48 -0.99 -25.85
N ILE A 196 3.79 -1.58 -24.71
CA ILE A 196 4.53 -2.84 -24.63
C ILE A 196 3.53 -3.98 -24.51
N ARG A 197 3.65 -4.96 -25.42
CA ARG A 197 2.78 -6.14 -25.52
C ARG A 197 3.52 -7.47 -25.52
N ASP A 198 4.84 -7.44 -25.58
CA ASP A 198 5.70 -8.62 -25.56
C ASP A 198 6.46 -8.69 -24.24
N ASP A 199 6.79 -9.92 -23.83
CA ASP A 199 7.60 -10.17 -22.64
C ASP A 199 9.03 -9.61 -22.82
N ILE A 200 9.58 -9.03 -21.76
CA ILE A 200 10.91 -8.42 -21.74
C ILE A 200 11.76 -9.06 -20.66
N CYS A 201 12.97 -9.50 -20.99
CA CYS A 201 13.92 -10.06 -20.04
C CYS A 201 15.30 -9.40 -20.18
N GLY A 202 16.05 -9.36 -19.07
CA GLY A 202 17.32 -8.62 -18.93
C GLY A 202 18.47 -8.96 -19.88
N ASN A 203 18.30 -9.92 -20.80
CA ASN A 203 19.28 -10.21 -21.85
C ASN A 203 18.95 -9.50 -23.18
N ASN A 204 17.73 -8.97 -23.34
CA ASN A 204 17.26 -8.28 -24.54
C ASN A 204 16.71 -6.90 -24.18
N GLN A 205 17.44 -5.87 -24.64
CA GLN A 205 17.00 -4.48 -24.83
C GLN A 205 16.56 -3.72 -23.58
N SER A 206 17.35 -2.70 -23.24
CA SER A 206 16.74 -1.49 -22.71
C SER A 206 15.87 -0.86 -23.79
N LEU A 207 14.54 -1.02 -23.74
CA LEU A 207 13.62 -0.26 -24.59
C LEU A 207 13.62 1.19 -24.11
N LYS A 208 14.49 1.99 -24.73
CA LYS A 208 14.57 3.44 -24.59
C LYS A 208 14.13 4.05 -25.92
N ASP A 209 12.83 4.14 -26.15
CA ASP A 209 12.35 4.92 -27.30
C ASP A 209 12.58 6.40 -26.97
N ALA A 210 13.42 7.05 -27.77
CA ALA A 210 13.73 8.47 -27.63
C ALA A 210 12.46 9.32 -27.71
N ALA A 211 12.51 10.46 -27.01
CA ALA A 211 11.42 11.40 -26.76
C ALA A 211 10.66 11.89 -28.00
#